data_AF-A0A7I8MPB2-F1
#
_entry.id   AF-A0A7I8MPB2-F1
#
_cell.length_a   1.000
_cell.length_b   1.000
_cell.length_c   1.000
_cell.angle_alpha   90.00
_cell.angle_beta   90.00
_cell.angle_gamma   90.00
#
_symmetry.space_group_name_H-M   'P 1'
#
loop_
_entity.id
_entity.type
_entity.pdbx_description
1 polymer ?
#
loop_
_entity_poly.entity_id
_entity_poly.type
_entity_poly.pdbx_seq_one_letter_code
_entity_poly.pdbx_strand_id
1 'polypeptide(L)'
;MAKMKKRILRWRGSNSPQVIGYKLYWSQGGEVTYGSSHANLGNVTEILLPDGVESFSMGQGPVEFGVTAVDELGNESDMTTVMAPYQFSVPEPPMDLKIEAFTKPMTVRQPVESPSVLPPEDPPVIPQPEPETGVPRPAPVFKVERPKKILWNE
;
A
#
# COMPACT_ATOMS: atom_id res chain seq x y z
N MET A 1 1.84 11.25 21.11
CA MET A 1 0.48 10.66 21.19
C MET A 1 0.04 10.24 19.81
N ALA A 2 -0.48 9.04 19.71
CA ALA A 2 -1.21 8.53 18.57
C ALA A 2 -2.41 9.42 18.21
N LYS A 3 -2.69 9.65 16.93
CA LYS A 3 -3.90 10.37 16.46
C LYS A 3 -4.75 9.43 15.60
N MET A 4 -6.05 9.35 15.92
CA MET A 4 -7.04 8.61 15.13
C MET A 4 -8.03 9.58 14.50
N LYS A 5 -8.52 9.25 13.30
CA LYS A 5 -9.55 10.02 12.63
C LYS A 5 -10.93 9.60 13.12
N LYS A 6 -11.68 10.54 13.70
CA LYS A 6 -13.08 10.32 14.09
C LYS A 6 -13.96 10.10 12.86
N ARG A 7 -15.00 9.30 13.01
CA ARG A 7 -15.96 8.98 11.94
C ARG A 7 -17.39 9.13 12.43
N ILE A 8 -18.29 9.45 11.50
CA ILE A 8 -19.70 9.55 11.77
C ILE A 8 -20.36 8.30 11.23
N LEU A 9 -21.05 7.55 12.09
CA LEU A 9 -21.96 6.48 11.69
C LEU A 9 -23.37 7.04 11.73
N ARG A 10 -24.07 6.97 10.60
CA ARG A 10 -25.43 7.51 10.44
C ARG A 10 -26.34 6.49 9.78
N TRP A 11 -27.56 6.38 10.28
CA TRP A 11 -28.61 5.54 9.72
C TRP A 11 -29.89 6.33 9.52
N ARG A 12 -30.83 5.72 8.78
CA ARG A 12 -32.19 6.24 8.69
C ARG A 12 -32.96 5.70 9.90
N GLY A 13 -33.70 6.58 10.57
CA GLY A 13 -34.58 6.17 11.65
C GLY A 13 -35.67 5.22 11.17
N SER A 14 -36.11 4.32 12.06
CA SER A 14 -37.26 3.45 11.79
C SER A 14 -38.55 4.26 11.71
N ASN A 15 -39.47 3.85 10.83
CA ASN A 15 -40.80 4.48 10.70
C ASN A 15 -41.79 3.98 11.77
N SER A 16 -41.38 3.00 12.60
CA SER A 16 -42.28 2.43 13.60
C SER A 16 -42.45 3.39 14.79
N PRO A 17 -43.68 3.73 15.19
CA PRO A 17 -43.94 4.73 16.24
C PRO A 17 -43.57 4.23 17.64
N GLN A 18 -43.38 2.92 17.81
CA GLN A 18 -43.05 2.31 19.10
C GLN A 18 -41.54 2.35 19.42
N VAL A 19 -40.71 2.89 18.52
CA VAL A 19 -39.26 2.93 18.70
C VAL A 19 -38.89 4.04 19.68
N ILE A 20 -38.28 3.66 20.79
CA ILE A 20 -37.77 4.59 21.81
C ILE A 20 -36.28 4.84 21.70
N GLY A 21 -35.57 4.02 20.92
CA GLY A 21 -34.15 4.20 20.72
C GLY A 21 -33.52 3.17 19.80
N TYR A 22 -32.19 3.21 19.77
CA TYR A 22 -31.37 2.34 18.95
C TYR A 22 -30.27 1.70 19.79
N LYS A 23 -29.86 0.50 19.38
CA LYS A 23 -28.74 -0.22 19.95
C LYS A 23 -27.72 -0.47 18.84
N LEU A 24 -26.46 -0.19 19.15
CA LEU A 24 -25.33 -0.47 18.28
C LEU A 24 -24.70 -1.79 18.67
N TYR A 25 -24.36 -2.58 17.68
CA TYR A 25 -23.59 -3.81 17.77
C TYR A 25 -22.29 -3.64 16.97
N TRP A 26 -21.22 -4.30 17.40
CA TRP A 26 -19.97 -4.37 16.65
C TRP A 26 -19.24 -5.69 16.85
N SER A 27 -18.53 -6.12 15.82
CA SER A 27 -17.70 -7.32 15.82
C SER A 27 -16.37 -7.06 15.10
N GLN A 28 -15.28 -7.61 15.63
CA GLN A 28 -13.94 -7.48 15.06
C GLN A 28 -13.61 -8.73 14.24
N GLY A 29 -13.26 -8.56 12.97
CA GLY A 29 -12.81 -9.67 12.12
C GLY A 29 -13.88 -10.70 11.74
N GLY A 30 -15.16 -10.38 11.89
CA GLY A 30 -16.27 -11.28 11.56
C GLY A 30 -17.61 -10.57 11.46
N GLU A 31 -18.65 -11.36 11.16
CA GLU A 31 -20.03 -10.88 11.04
C GLU A 31 -20.55 -10.38 12.39
N VAL A 32 -21.26 -9.25 12.36
CA VAL A 32 -21.96 -8.72 13.54
C VAL A 32 -23.29 -9.44 13.72
N THR A 33 -23.54 -9.89 14.96
CA THR A 33 -24.76 -10.62 15.34
C THR A 33 -25.34 -10.06 16.63
N TYR A 34 -26.57 -10.45 16.98
CA TYR A 34 -27.22 -10.04 18.24
C TYR A 34 -26.48 -10.50 19.52
N GLY A 35 -25.55 -11.45 19.41
CA GLY A 35 -24.68 -11.87 20.52
C GLY A 35 -23.37 -11.08 20.62
N SER A 36 -23.14 -10.12 19.72
CA SER A 36 -21.89 -9.35 19.67
C SER A 36 -21.84 -8.26 20.74
N SER A 37 -20.67 -7.62 20.85
CA SER A 37 -20.51 -6.44 21.70
C SER A 37 -21.48 -5.35 21.29
N HIS A 38 -22.13 -4.71 22.26
CA HIS A 38 -23.19 -3.75 21.99
C HIS A 38 -23.26 -2.61 23.01
N ALA A 39 -23.90 -1.52 22.60
CA ALA A 39 -24.18 -0.36 23.44
C ALA A 39 -25.55 0.24 23.09
N ASN A 40 -26.28 0.67 24.12
CA ASN A 40 -27.53 1.40 23.93
C ASN A 40 -27.21 2.86 23.59
N LEU A 41 -27.76 3.36 22.48
CA LEU A 41 -27.53 4.72 22.01
C LEU A 41 -28.66 5.69 22.37
N GLY A 42 -29.85 5.16 22.70
CA GLY A 42 -31.05 5.96 22.86
C GLY A 42 -31.64 6.42 21.52
N ASN A 43 -32.46 7.47 21.53
CA ASN A 43 -33.15 7.96 20.32
C ASN A 43 -32.27 8.89 19.46
N VAL A 44 -31.18 8.34 18.92
CA VAL A 44 -30.28 9.04 18.01
C VAL A 44 -30.23 8.32 16.66
N THR A 45 -29.85 9.05 15.60
CA THR A 45 -29.66 8.48 14.25
C THR A 45 -28.25 8.64 13.73
N GLU A 46 -27.37 9.22 14.56
CA GLU A 46 -26.00 9.54 14.24
C GLU A 46 -25.15 9.44 15.50
N ILE A 47 -23.95 8.85 15.37
CA ILE A 47 -22.94 8.81 16.42
C ILE A 47 -21.56 9.08 15.86
N LEU A 48 -20.68 9.59 16.72
CA LEU A 48 -19.26 9.73 16.43
C LEU A 48 -18.52 8.48 16.92
N LEU A 49 -17.62 7.92 16.14
CA LEU A 49 -16.76 6.79 16.52
C LEU A 49 -15.29 7.26 16.58
N PRO A 50 -14.52 6.85 17.60
CA PRO A 50 -14.93 6.02 18.74
C PRO A 50 -15.65 6.80 19.87
N ASP A 51 -15.55 8.13 19.89
CA ASP A 51 -15.95 8.97 21.04
C ASP A 51 -17.42 8.87 21.49
N GLY A 52 -18.34 8.53 20.60
CA GLY A 52 -19.77 8.43 20.89
C GLY A 52 -20.19 7.08 21.44
N VAL A 53 -19.26 6.13 21.61
CA VAL A 53 -19.52 4.81 22.21
C VAL A 53 -18.41 4.51 23.20
N GLU A 54 -18.63 4.83 24.47
CA GLU A 54 -17.62 4.67 25.53
C GLU A 54 -17.12 3.22 25.65
N SER A 55 -18.00 2.23 25.40
CA SER A 55 -17.68 0.81 25.47
C SER A 55 -16.94 0.27 24.24
N PHE A 56 -16.77 1.09 23.20
CA PHE A 56 -16.10 0.66 21.98
C PHE A 56 -14.59 0.66 22.18
N SER A 57 -14.02 -0.55 22.29
CA SER A 57 -12.57 -0.74 22.40
C SER A 57 -11.90 -0.81 21.03
N MET A 58 -10.76 -0.14 20.92
CA MET A 58 -9.95 -0.10 19.71
C MET A 58 -9.42 -1.51 19.39
N GLY A 59 -9.85 -2.06 18.26
CA GLY A 59 -9.42 -3.37 17.76
C GLY A 59 -8.40 -3.28 16.63
N GLN A 60 -7.64 -4.36 16.45
CA GLN A 60 -6.86 -4.60 15.24
C GLN A 60 -7.75 -5.29 14.20
N GLY A 61 -7.79 -4.75 12.98
CA GLY A 61 -8.54 -5.33 11.87
C GLY A 61 -9.87 -4.63 11.52
N PRO A 62 -10.58 -5.17 10.50
CA PRO A 62 -11.86 -4.65 10.05
C PRO A 62 -12.95 -4.86 11.11
N VAL A 63 -13.83 -3.87 11.24
CA VAL A 63 -14.95 -3.90 12.18
C VAL A 63 -16.24 -3.77 11.40
N GLU A 64 -17.18 -4.69 11.67
CA GLU A 64 -18.55 -4.60 11.19
C GLU A 64 -19.45 -4.02 12.28
N PHE A 65 -20.30 -3.07 11.90
CA PHE A 65 -21.26 -2.44 12.79
C PHE A 65 -22.67 -2.86 12.42
N GLY A 66 -23.51 -3.08 13.42
CA GLY A 66 -24.93 -3.39 13.28
C GLY A 66 -25.77 -2.41 14.10
N VAL A 67 -26.91 -1.95 13.60
CA VAL A 67 -27.84 -1.12 14.35
C VAL A 67 -29.21 -1.78 14.36
N THR A 68 -29.83 -1.82 15.54
CA THR A 68 -31.22 -2.26 15.73
C THR A 68 -32.03 -1.12 16.35
N ALA A 69 -33.32 -1.06 16.01
CA ALA A 69 -34.29 -0.21 16.71
C ALA A 69 -34.84 -0.98 17.91
N VAL A 70 -35.05 -0.27 19.03
CA VAL A 70 -35.54 -0.84 20.30
C VAL A 70 -36.84 -0.16 20.69
N ASP A 71 -37.84 -0.96 21.09
CA ASP A 71 -39.14 -0.48 21.58
C ASP A 71 -39.23 -0.36 23.12
N GLU A 72 -40.35 0.14 23.64
CA GLU A 72 -40.60 0.29 25.09
C GLU A 72 -40.53 -1.02 25.89
N LEU A 73 -40.79 -2.15 25.22
CA LEU A 73 -40.75 -3.48 25.82
C LEU A 73 -39.35 -4.10 25.74
N GLY A 74 -38.41 -3.43 25.06
CA GLY A 74 -37.05 -3.92 24.82
C GLY A 74 -36.95 -4.88 23.64
N ASN A 75 -37.97 -4.99 22.79
CA ASN A 75 -37.87 -5.76 21.56
C ASN A 75 -36.98 -5.03 20.55
N GLU A 76 -36.23 -5.80 19.79
CA GLU A 76 -35.31 -5.29 18.79
C GLU A 76 -35.79 -5.60 17.37
N SER A 77 -35.55 -4.67 16.45
CA SER A 77 -35.80 -4.91 15.02
C SER A 77 -34.73 -5.81 14.39
N ASP A 78 -34.95 -6.14 13.12
CA ASP A 78 -33.89 -6.65 12.24
C ASP A 78 -32.68 -5.71 12.25
N MET A 79 -31.49 -6.32 12.23
CA MET A 79 -30.22 -5.61 12.28
C MET A 79 -29.84 -5.09 10.90
N THR A 80 -29.53 -3.81 10.81
CA THR A 80 -28.89 -3.23 9.63
C THR A 80 -27.40 -3.17 9.85
N THR A 81 -26.61 -3.82 8.99
CA THR A 81 -25.16 -3.87 9.12
C THR A 81 -24.45 -2.98 8.10
N VAL A 82 -23.25 -2.55 8.47
CA VAL A 82 -22.31 -1.89 7.57
C VAL A 82 -20.90 -2.33 7.92
N MET A 83 -20.20 -2.86 6.92
CA MET A 83 -18.78 -3.14 7.04
C MET A 83 -18.00 -1.84 6.86
N ALA A 84 -17.29 -1.42 7.90
CA ALA A 84 -16.41 -0.26 7.79
C ALA A 84 -15.10 -0.70 7.11
N PRO A 85 -14.70 -0.12 5.96
CA PRO A 85 -13.41 -0.41 5.33
C PRO A 85 -12.22 0.19 6.12
N TYR A 86 -12.43 0.54 7.39
CA TYR A 86 -11.51 1.31 8.20
C TYR A 86 -11.14 0.54 9.46
N GLN A 87 -9.84 0.53 9.74
CA GLN A 87 -9.27 -0.07 10.93
C GLN A 87 -9.18 1.00 12.03
N PHE A 88 -9.78 0.75 13.19
CA PHE A 88 -9.69 1.62 14.36
C PHE A 88 -8.41 1.36 15.18
N SER A 89 -7.32 0.96 14.53
CA SER A 89 -6.02 0.81 15.17
C SER A 89 -5.10 1.96 14.79
N VAL A 90 -4.38 2.47 15.78
CA VAL A 90 -3.27 3.39 15.51
C VAL A 90 -2.04 2.57 15.14
N PRO A 91 -1.29 2.92 14.09
CA PRO A 91 0.00 2.29 13.84
C PRO A 91 0.95 2.43 15.03
N GLU A 92 1.84 1.45 15.18
CA GLU A 92 2.91 1.49 16.16
C GLU A 92 3.83 2.70 15.90
N PRO A 93 4.36 3.33 16.97
CA PRO A 93 5.28 4.45 16.81
C PRO A 93 6.55 3.98 16.09
N PRO A 94 7.18 4.85 15.26
CA PRO A 94 8.48 4.54 14.71
C PRO A 94 9.49 4.33 15.84
N MET A 95 10.31 3.29 15.70
CA MET A 95 11.42 2.99 16.59
C MET A 95 12.72 3.60 16.06
N ASP A 96 13.75 3.72 16.90
CA ASP A 96 15.11 4.10 16.52
C ASP A 96 15.25 5.46 15.81
N LEU A 97 14.48 6.45 16.26
CA LEU A 97 14.59 7.82 15.77
C LEU A 97 15.97 8.41 16.13
N LYS A 98 16.84 8.56 15.14
CA LYS A 98 18.19 9.10 15.28
C LYS A 98 18.48 10.20 14.25
N ILE A 99 19.32 11.16 14.65
CA ILE A 99 19.88 12.18 13.76
C ILE A 99 21.33 11.78 13.50
N GLU A 100 21.67 11.54 12.23
CA GLU A 100 23.04 11.24 11.82
C GLU A 100 23.67 12.44 11.13
N ALA A 101 24.97 12.65 11.36
CA ALA A 101 25.72 13.65 10.61
C ALA A 101 25.81 13.22 9.14
N PHE A 102 25.52 14.14 8.23
CA PHE A 102 25.63 13.88 6.80
C PHE A 102 27.10 13.65 6.42
N THR A 103 27.51 12.38 6.36
CA THR A 103 28.80 11.98 5.79
C THR A 103 28.58 11.65 4.32
N LYS A 104 28.94 12.57 3.43
CA LYS A 104 29.18 12.20 2.03
C LYS A 104 30.26 11.11 2.05
N PRO A 105 30.11 9.98 1.33
CA PRO A 105 31.26 9.14 1.06
C PRO A 105 32.21 9.99 0.20
N MET A 106 33.21 10.58 0.83
CA MET A 106 34.37 11.09 0.10
C MET A 106 35.06 9.85 -0.46
N THR A 107 34.78 9.54 -1.73
CA THR A 107 35.67 8.72 -2.53
C THR A 107 37.03 9.44 -2.54
N VAL A 108 37.91 9.05 -1.64
CA VAL A 108 39.34 9.30 -1.76
C VAL A 108 39.77 8.55 -3.01
N ARG A 109 39.82 9.24 -4.14
CA ARG A 109 40.64 8.79 -5.25
C ARG A 109 42.07 8.92 -4.76
N GLN A 110 42.70 7.79 -4.40
CA GLN A 110 44.14 7.74 -4.30
C GLN A 110 44.70 8.27 -5.63
N PRO A 111 45.65 9.22 -5.64
CA PRO A 111 46.46 9.44 -6.82
C PRO A 111 47.22 8.13 -7.04
N VAL A 112 46.90 7.40 -8.10
CA VAL A 112 47.81 6.38 -8.58
C VAL A 112 49.07 7.12 -9.02
N GLU A 113 50.18 6.90 -8.31
CA GLU A 113 51.49 7.31 -8.77
C GLU A 113 51.67 6.78 -10.20
N SER A 114 51.91 7.70 -11.13
CA SER A 114 52.21 7.34 -12.52
C SER A 114 53.53 6.56 -12.54
N PRO A 115 53.59 5.37 -13.15
CA PRO A 115 54.87 4.70 -13.32
C PRO A 115 55.76 5.54 -14.23
N SER A 116 56.99 5.83 -13.77
CA SER A 116 58.04 6.47 -14.57
C SER A 116 58.22 5.73 -15.90
N VAL A 117 57.92 6.43 -17.00
CA VAL A 117 58.19 5.96 -18.36
C VAL A 117 59.69 6.11 -18.62
N LEU A 118 60.40 4.98 -18.76
CA LEU A 118 61.76 4.94 -19.31
C LEU A 118 61.75 5.39 -20.78
N PRO A 119 62.80 6.06 -21.29
CA PRO A 119 62.86 6.46 -22.70
C PRO A 119 62.92 5.23 -23.62
N PRO A 120 62.36 5.31 -24.85
CA PRO A 120 62.30 4.16 -25.75
C PRO A 120 63.68 3.82 -26.31
N GLU A 121 64.05 2.54 -26.24
CA GLU A 121 65.16 1.99 -27.03
C GLU A 121 64.80 1.96 -28.52
N ASP A 122 65.78 2.24 -29.39
CA ASP A 122 65.64 2.27 -30.84
C ASP A 122 65.05 0.96 -31.40
N PRO A 123 64.14 1.01 -32.39
CA PRO A 123 63.54 -0.18 -32.95
C PRO A 123 64.55 -0.95 -33.82
N PRO A 124 64.55 -2.30 -33.78
CA PRO A 124 65.38 -3.10 -34.69
C PRO A 124 64.87 -2.97 -36.13
N VAL A 125 65.80 -2.77 -37.06
CA VAL A 125 65.54 -2.78 -38.50
C VAL A 125 65.13 -4.20 -38.92
N ILE A 126 63.85 -4.39 -39.25
CA ILE A 126 63.33 -5.63 -39.82
C ILE A 126 63.30 -5.50 -41.35
N PRO A 127 63.97 -6.39 -42.10
CA PRO A 127 63.92 -6.37 -43.57
C PRO A 127 62.53 -6.81 -44.08
N GLN A 128 61.96 -6.03 -45.00
CA GLN A 128 60.65 -6.27 -45.60
C GLN A 128 60.71 -7.38 -46.67
N PRO A 129 59.77 -8.33 -46.67
CA PRO A 129 59.40 -9.10 -47.86
C PRO A 129 58.20 -8.49 -48.62
N GLU A 130 58.24 -8.66 -49.94
CA GLU A 130 57.45 -8.03 -51.01
C GLU A 130 55.92 -8.29 -51.00
N PRO A 131 55.12 -7.49 -51.74
CA PRO A 131 53.66 -7.53 -51.65
C PRO A 131 53.01 -8.43 -52.73
N GLU A 132 52.11 -9.33 -52.34
CA GLU A 132 51.18 -9.98 -53.29
C GLU A 132 49.72 -10.03 -52.78
N THR A 133 48.91 -9.18 -53.42
CA THR A 133 47.59 -9.37 -54.06
C THR A 133 46.49 -10.29 -53.48
N GLY A 134 45.28 -9.70 -53.31
CA GLY A 134 43.93 -10.33 -53.41
C GLY A 134 43.45 -11.12 -52.17
N VAL A 135 42.26 -10.97 -51.58
CA VAL A 135 40.87 -10.80 -52.09
C VAL A 135 39.98 -10.31 -50.91
N PRO A 136 38.93 -9.48 -51.11
CA PRO A 136 38.05 -9.04 -50.02
C PRO A 136 37.00 -10.10 -49.60
N ARG A 137 36.72 -10.20 -48.29
CA ARG A 137 35.68 -11.07 -47.69
C ARG A 137 34.26 -10.46 -47.81
N PRO A 138 33.20 -11.26 -47.94
CA PRO A 138 31.83 -10.77 -48.09
C PRO A 138 31.17 -10.35 -46.75
N ALA A 139 30.24 -9.40 -46.83
CA ALA A 139 29.46 -8.86 -45.72
C ALA A 139 28.23 -9.75 -45.36
N PRO A 140 27.76 -9.74 -44.10
CA PRO A 140 26.66 -10.59 -43.64
C PRO A 140 25.26 -10.10 -44.07
N VAL A 141 24.40 -11.06 -44.40
CA VAL A 141 23.00 -10.87 -44.84
C VAL A 141 22.06 -10.73 -43.64
N PHE A 142 21.31 -9.63 -43.55
CA PHE A 142 20.20 -9.46 -42.60
C PHE A 142 18.91 -10.11 -43.13
N LYS A 143 18.32 -11.06 -42.38
CA LYS A 143 16.97 -11.57 -42.64
C LYS A 143 15.93 -10.64 -42.02
N VAL A 144 15.05 -10.10 -42.86
CA VAL A 144 13.88 -9.31 -42.46
C VAL A 144 12.66 -10.22 -42.44
N GLU A 145 12.13 -10.53 -41.26
CA GLU A 145 10.82 -11.19 -41.14
C GLU A 145 9.70 -10.17 -41.29
N ARG A 146 8.73 -10.46 -42.18
CA ARG A 146 7.56 -9.61 -42.44
C ARG A 146 6.42 -9.97 -41.48
N PRO A 147 5.64 -8.99 -40.99
CA PRO A 147 4.49 -9.26 -40.12
C PRO A 147 3.31 -9.87 -40.89
N LYS A 148 2.68 -10.90 -40.30
CA LYS A 148 1.45 -11.53 -40.82
C LYS A 148 0.24 -10.63 -40.55
N LYS A 149 -0.50 -10.30 -41.61
CA LYS A 149 -1.82 -9.67 -41.56
C LYS A 149 -2.86 -10.67 -41.05
N ILE A 150 -3.70 -10.27 -40.09
CA ILE A 150 -4.93 -10.99 -39.73
C ILE A 150 -6.09 -10.20 -40.30
N LEU A 151 -6.82 -10.82 -41.23
CA LEU A 151 -8.06 -10.33 -41.84
C LEU A 151 -9.23 -10.60 -40.88
N TRP A 152 -10.10 -9.61 -40.75
CA TRP A 152 -11.41 -9.69 -40.11
C TRP A 152 -12.40 -10.35 -41.06
N ASN A 153 -13.24 -11.26 -40.56
CA ASN A 153 -14.45 -11.69 -41.24
C ASN A 153 -15.67 -11.47 -40.32
N GLU A 154 -16.67 -10.83 -40.94
CA GLU A 154 -18.08 -10.66 -40.55
C GLU A 154 -18.82 -11.98 -40.31
#